data_AF-A0A5B7BTM3-F1
#
_entry.id   AF-A0A5B7BTM3-F1
#
_cell.length_a   1.000
_cell.length_b   1.000
_cell.length_c   1.000
_cell.angle_alpha   90.00
_cell.angle_beta   90.00
_cell.angle_gamma   90.00
#
_symmetry.space_group_name_H-M   'P 1'
#
loop_
_entity.id
_entity.type
_entity.pdbx_description
1 polymer ?
#
loop_
_entity_poly.entity_id
_entity_poly.type
_entity_poly.pdbx_seq_one_letter_code
_entity_poly.pdbx_strand_id
1 'polypeptide(L)'
;MHFRPTTTTTFFLYTALSRHFSTVTKLPKLRSLSKIPSRYRAQAIQEAQKALTDYLHTTRSLPFTYAEHISKNSVFSLSNVVEKLEFSPSTFLKSFQRFLRYHPINEFEFFYESIGINYNEINGFLPANKFFLSEDSRVLNVACALSGFGFPWNR
;
A
#
# COMPACT_ATOMS: atom_id res chain seq x y z
N MET A 1 49.39 20.28 22.00
CA MET A 1 48.44 20.30 20.87
C MET A 1 47.80 18.93 20.78
N HIS A 2 46.59 18.78 21.32
CA HIS A 2 45.83 17.52 21.31
C HIS A 2 44.89 17.51 20.11
N PHE A 3 45.03 16.51 19.24
CA PHE A 3 44.02 16.19 18.22
C PHE A 3 43.37 14.85 18.58
N ARG A 4 42.09 14.90 18.94
CA ARG A 4 41.13 13.81 18.80
C ARG A 4 40.04 14.30 17.85
N PRO A 5 39.59 13.49 16.88
CA PRO A 5 38.26 13.63 16.35
C PRO A 5 37.33 12.58 16.96
N THR A 6 36.18 13.07 17.38
CA THR A 6 35.02 12.40 17.93
C THR A 6 34.21 11.63 16.88
N THR A 7 33.54 10.56 17.32
CA THR A 7 32.41 9.89 16.69
C THR A 7 31.28 10.86 16.30
N THR A 8 30.40 10.46 15.36
CA THR A 8 28.92 10.50 15.48
C THR A 8 28.20 10.64 14.12
N THR A 9 27.38 9.63 13.81
CA THR A 9 26.06 9.68 13.16
C THR A 9 25.92 9.77 11.63
N THR A 10 25.53 8.61 11.11
CA THR A 10 24.67 8.36 9.95
C THR A 10 23.49 9.34 9.83
N PHE A 11 23.50 10.17 8.79
CA PHE A 11 22.32 10.86 8.27
C PHE A 11 22.11 10.45 6.81
N PHE A 12 21.33 9.39 6.60
CA PHE A 12 20.69 9.13 5.30
C PHE A 12 19.18 9.21 5.52
N LEU A 13 18.68 10.45 5.55
CA LEU A 13 17.27 10.75 5.54
C LEU A 13 16.98 11.69 4.35
N TYR A 14 15.90 11.36 3.65
CA TYR A 14 15.15 12.19 2.70
C TYR A 14 15.72 12.42 1.29
N THR A 15 15.61 11.43 0.40
CA THR A 15 15.62 11.69 -1.06
C THR A 15 14.61 10.86 -1.88
N ALA A 16 13.51 10.41 -1.29
CA ALA A 16 12.49 9.63 -2.03
C ALA A 16 11.03 10.10 -1.82
N LEU A 17 10.81 11.40 -1.57
CA LEU A 17 9.45 11.97 -1.49
C LEU A 17 9.19 13.15 -2.45
N SER A 18 10.07 13.40 -3.42
CA SER A 18 9.94 14.56 -4.32
C SER A 18 9.76 14.19 -5.79
N ARG A 19 8.91 13.20 -6.08
CA ARG A 19 8.44 12.99 -7.46
C ARG A 19 6.91 12.84 -7.47
N HIS A 20 6.27 13.94 -7.83
CA HIS A 20 4.92 14.04 -8.39
C HIS A 20 3.70 13.90 -7.47
N PHE A 21 3.56 14.79 -6.49
CA PHE A 21 2.24 15.29 -6.06
C PHE A 21 2.04 16.75 -6.52
N SER A 22 2.30 17.01 -7.80
CA SER A 22 1.93 18.27 -8.46
C SER A 22 1.07 17.95 -9.67
N THR A 23 -0.11 17.44 -9.41
CA THR A 23 -1.29 17.68 -10.23
C THR A 23 -2.46 17.59 -9.28
N VAL A 24 -3.04 18.76 -8.98
CA VAL A 24 -4.36 18.89 -8.39
C VAL A 24 -5.37 18.43 -9.44
N THR A 25 -5.39 17.13 -9.73
CA THR A 25 -6.59 16.46 -10.21
C THR A 25 -7.29 16.02 -8.95
N LYS A 26 -8.51 16.55 -8.74
CA LYS A 26 -9.42 16.19 -7.65
C LYS A 26 -9.25 14.70 -7.33
N LEU A 27 -8.58 14.36 -6.22
CA LEU A 27 -8.60 13.01 -5.68
C LEU A 27 -10.08 12.62 -5.70
N PRO A 28 -10.51 11.63 -6.51
CA PRO A 28 -11.91 11.23 -6.58
C PRO A 28 -12.34 11.09 -5.15
N LYS A 29 -13.25 11.98 -4.73
CA LYS A 29 -13.61 12.21 -3.32
C LYS A 29 -13.58 10.85 -2.66
N LEU A 30 -12.60 10.58 -1.81
CA LEU A 30 -12.41 9.25 -1.21
C LEU A 30 -13.60 9.09 -0.26
N ARG A 31 -14.76 8.74 -0.82
CA ARG A 31 -16.06 8.80 -0.15
C ARG A 31 -16.04 7.87 1.08
N SER A 32 -15.14 6.89 1.07
CA SER A 32 -15.00 5.85 2.09
C SER A 32 -14.30 6.25 3.39
N LEU A 33 -13.57 7.39 3.45
CA LEU A 33 -12.93 7.85 4.70
C LEU A 33 -13.78 8.86 5.48
N SER A 34 -15.08 8.92 5.20
CA SER A 34 -16.04 9.82 5.85
C SER A 34 -16.14 9.57 7.36
N LYS A 35 -16.02 8.31 7.80
CA LYS A 35 -16.05 7.89 9.22
C LYS A 35 -14.84 8.37 10.04
N ILE A 36 -13.75 8.75 9.37
CA ILE A 36 -12.51 9.18 10.05
C ILE A 36 -12.46 10.70 10.13
N PRO A 37 -12.27 11.29 11.32
CA PRO A 37 -12.04 12.73 11.47
C PRO A 37 -10.87 13.18 10.61
N SER A 38 -11.02 14.31 9.90
CA SER A 38 -10.03 14.79 8.91
C SER A 38 -8.60 14.83 9.44
N ARG A 39 -8.41 15.24 10.71
CA ARG A 39 -7.11 15.31 11.39
C ARG A 39 -6.36 13.98 11.49
N TYR A 40 -7.07 12.84 11.47
CA TYR A 40 -6.48 11.51 11.57
C TYR A 40 -6.42 10.76 10.24
N ARG A 41 -6.95 11.30 9.14
CA ARG A 41 -7.01 10.57 7.86
C ARG A 41 -5.63 10.18 7.35
N ALA A 42 -4.66 11.09 7.42
CA ALA A 42 -3.28 10.80 7.00
C ALA A 42 -2.66 9.68 7.86
N GLN A 43 -2.84 9.75 9.18
CA GLN A 43 -2.36 8.72 10.11
C GLN A 43 -3.03 7.37 9.82
N ALA A 44 -4.36 7.34 9.65
CA ALA A 44 -5.10 6.12 9.34
C ALA A 44 -4.64 5.47 8.03
N ILE A 45 -4.42 6.27 6.98
CA ILE A 45 -3.88 5.76 5.71
C ILE A 45 -2.49 5.17 5.93
N GLN A 46 -1.59 5.88 6.62
CA GLN A 46 -0.24 5.38 6.89
C GLN A 46 -0.24 4.08 7.70
N GLU A 47 -1.08 3.99 8.74
CA GLU A 47 -1.23 2.77 9.55
C GLU A 47 -1.81 1.61 8.74
N ALA A 48 -2.81 1.88 7.90
CA ALA A 48 -3.41 0.86 7.02
C ALA A 48 -2.40 0.37 5.96
N GLN A 49 -1.64 1.28 5.33
CA GLN A 49 -0.58 0.94 4.38
C GLN A 49 0.52 0.10 5.03
N LYS A 50 0.94 0.46 6.24
CA LYS A 50 1.92 -0.30 7.02
C LYS A 50 1.41 -1.71 7.31
N ALA A 51 0.20 -1.83 7.84
CA ALA A 51 -0.38 -3.13 8.16
C ALA A 51 -0.59 -4.01 6.91
N LEU A 52 -0.98 -3.42 5.78
CA LEU A 52 -1.09 -4.13 4.52
C LEU A 52 0.27 -4.59 3.99
N THR A 53 1.31 -3.74 4.10
CA THR A 53 2.69 -4.11 3.73
C THR A 53 3.16 -5.28 4.55
N ASP A 54 2.99 -5.22 5.88
CA ASP A 54 3.33 -6.29 6.80
C ASP A 54 2.59 -7.58 6.45
N TYR A 55 1.29 -7.50 6.15
CA TYR A 55 0.48 -8.65 5.73
C TYR A 55 0.99 -9.29 4.44
N LEU A 56 1.15 -8.49 3.37
CA LEU A 56 1.61 -8.99 2.06
C LEU A 56 3.01 -9.58 2.16
N HIS A 57 3.90 -8.95 2.93
CA HIS A 57 5.27 -9.44 3.09
C HIS A 57 5.36 -10.68 4.00
N THR A 58 4.85 -10.58 5.22
CA THR A 58 5.07 -11.61 6.25
C THR A 58 4.11 -12.79 6.13
N THR A 59 2.84 -12.53 5.77
CA THR A 59 1.80 -13.56 5.70
C THR A 59 1.66 -14.15 4.30
N ARG A 60 1.83 -13.33 3.27
CA ARG A 60 1.71 -13.76 1.86
C ARG A 60 3.04 -13.99 1.15
N SER A 61 4.16 -13.78 1.85
CA SER A 61 5.51 -14.04 1.36
C SER A 61 5.88 -13.26 0.08
N LEU A 62 5.26 -12.09 -0.14
CA LEU A 62 5.70 -11.20 -1.21
C LEU A 62 7.03 -10.54 -0.84
N PRO A 63 7.94 -10.28 -1.80
CA PRO A 63 9.12 -9.46 -1.54
C PRO A 63 8.71 -8.09 -0.99
N PHE A 64 9.42 -7.61 0.04
CA PHE A 64 9.05 -6.39 0.77
C PHE A 64 8.85 -5.19 -0.16
N THR A 65 9.74 -5.00 -1.14
CA THR A 65 9.68 -3.89 -2.11
C THR A 65 8.35 -3.88 -2.87
N TYR A 66 7.86 -5.05 -3.31
CA TYR A 66 6.58 -5.15 -4.02
C TYR A 66 5.40 -5.02 -3.06
N ALA A 67 5.48 -5.61 -1.86
CA ALA A 67 4.45 -5.46 -0.83
C ALA A 67 4.23 -3.98 -0.44
N GLU A 68 5.33 -3.24 -0.25
CA GLU A 68 5.30 -1.81 0.05
C GLU A 68 4.75 -1.01 -1.13
N HIS A 69 5.18 -1.33 -2.35
CA HIS A 69 4.71 -0.66 -3.56
C HIS A 69 3.20 -0.87 -3.78
N ILE A 70 2.72 -2.10 -3.65
CA ILE A 70 1.29 -2.43 -3.74
C ILE A 70 0.51 -1.60 -2.72
N SER A 71 0.94 -1.64 -1.45
CA SER A 71 0.23 -0.97 -0.36
C SER A 71 0.14 0.54 -0.52
N LYS A 72 1.21 1.18 -1.03
CA LYS A 72 1.26 2.64 -1.21
C LYS A 72 0.42 3.13 -2.39
N ASN A 73 0.26 2.30 -3.43
CA ASN A 73 -0.38 2.70 -4.70
C ASN A 73 -1.81 2.18 -4.87
N SER A 74 -2.39 1.50 -3.87
CA SER A 74 -3.73 0.93 -3.90
C SER A 74 -4.72 1.67 -2.96
N VAL A 75 -4.82 2.99 -3.09
CA VAL A 75 -5.53 3.85 -2.11
C VAL A 75 -7.04 3.60 -2.07
N PHE A 76 -7.69 3.31 -3.20
CA PHE A 76 -9.13 3.03 -3.26
C PHE A 76 -9.46 1.68 -2.64
N SER A 77 -8.75 0.61 -3.03
CA SER A 77 -8.90 -0.73 -2.46
C SER A 77 -8.64 -0.70 -0.95
N LEU A 78 -7.58 -0.01 -0.52
CA LEU A 78 -7.27 0.17 0.89
C LEU A 78 -8.40 0.87 1.63
N SER A 79 -8.94 1.94 1.05
CA SER A 79 -9.91 2.76 1.74
C SER A 79 -11.29 2.11 1.84
N ASN A 80 -11.61 1.17 0.95
CA ASN A 80 -12.79 0.30 1.09
C ASN A 80 -12.66 -0.69 2.25
N VAL A 81 -11.44 -1.14 2.55
CA VAL A 81 -11.18 -1.96 3.74
C VAL A 81 -11.23 -1.11 5.00
N VAL A 82 -10.63 0.09 4.98
CA VAL A 82 -10.67 1.02 6.10
C VAL A 82 -12.09 1.40 6.49
N GLU A 83 -13.00 1.58 5.53
CA GLU A 83 -14.40 1.94 5.80
C GLU A 83 -15.19 0.86 6.57
N LYS A 84 -14.75 -0.40 6.50
CA LYS A 84 -15.36 -1.52 7.23
C LYS A 84 -15.01 -1.53 8.72
N LEU A 85 -14.08 -0.67 9.15
CA LEU A 85 -13.56 -0.65 10.51
C LEU A 85 -13.98 0.63 11.25
N GLU A 86 -14.27 0.46 12.54
CA GLU A 86 -14.45 1.59 13.45
C GLU A 86 -13.10 2.24 13.76
N PHE A 87 -13.02 3.55 13.55
CA PHE A 87 -11.77 4.29 13.71
C PHE A 87 -11.54 4.70 15.18
N SER A 88 -10.38 4.33 15.71
CA SER A 88 -9.88 4.80 17.00
C SER A 88 -8.37 5.06 16.89
N PRO A 89 -7.88 6.29 17.15
CA PRO A 89 -6.47 6.64 16.94
C PRO A 89 -5.45 5.75 17.67
N SER A 90 -5.81 5.17 18.82
CA SER A 90 -4.90 4.37 19.64
C SER A 90 -4.89 2.89 19.29
N THR A 91 -5.93 2.40 18.60
CA THR A 91 -6.11 0.97 18.32
C THR A 91 -6.24 0.64 16.84
N PHE A 92 -6.35 1.64 15.96
CA PHE A 92 -6.64 1.46 14.53
C PHE A 92 -5.66 0.50 13.84
N LEU A 93 -4.34 0.70 13.95
CA LEU A 93 -3.34 -0.23 13.41
C LEU A 93 -3.59 -1.69 13.82
N LYS A 94 -3.83 -1.94 15.11
CA LYS A 94 -4.05 -3.30 15.64
C LYS A 94 -5.37 -3.88 15.12
N SER A 95 -6.42 -3.07 15.05
CA SER A 95 -7.72 -3.46 14.49
C SER A 95 -7.61 -3.82 13.02
N PHE A 96 -6.84 -3.04 12.25
CA PHE A 96 -6.61 -3.30 10.82
C PHE A 96 -5.79 -4.58 10.59
N GLN A 97 -4.70 -4.77 11.34
CA GLN A 97 -3.92 -6.02 11.32
C GLN A 97 -4.80 -7.23 11.67
N ARG A 98 -5.64 -7.10 12.70
CA ARG A 98 -6.61 -8.13 13.08
C ARG A 98 -7.60 -8.41 11.96
N PHE A 99 -8.10 -7.37 11.29
CA PHE A 99 -9.01 -7.52 10.16
C PHE A 99 -8.39 -8.36 9.05
N LEU A 100 -7.18 -8.02 8.59
CA LEU A 100 -6.48 -8.75 7.53
C LEU A 100 -6.19 -10.22 7.89
N ARG A 101 -6.00 -10.53 9.17
CA ARG A 101 -5.78 -11.90 9.65
C ARG A 101 -7.03 -12.77 9.56
N TYR A 102 -8.21 -12.20 9.80
CA TYR A 102 -9.46 -12.94 9.93
C TYR A 102 -10.42 -12.76 8.74
N HIS A 103 -10.19 -11.78 7.88
CA HIS A 103 -11.01 -11.50 6.72
C HIS A 103 -10.14 -11.53 5.47
N PRO A 104 -10.38 -12.47 4.54
CA PRO A 104 -9.67 -12.48 3.29
C PRO A 104 -9.98 -11.20 2.51
N ILE A 105 -8.94 -10.52 2.05
CA ILE A 105 -9.03 -9.41 1.11
C ILE A 105 -8.71 -9.90 -0.30
N ASN A 106 -9.24 -9.22 -1.31
CA ASN A 106 -8.94 -9.53 -2.70
C ASN A 106 -7.62 -8.87 -3.12
N GLU A 107 -6.51 -9.59 -2.98
CA GLU A 107 -5.16 -9.11 -3.29
C GLU A 107 -4.99 -8.67 -4.75
N PHE A 108 -5.81 -9.21 -5.67
CA PHE A 108 -5.82 -8.77 -7.06
C PHE A 108 -6.33 -7.33 -7.22
N GLU A 109 -7.31 -6.89 -6.42
CA GLU A 109 -7.77 -5.49 -6.43
C GLU A 109 -6.62 -4.54 -6.07
N PHE A 110 -5.93 -4.86 -4.97
CA PHE A 110 -4.78 -4.09 -4.51
C PHE A 110 -3.66 -4.07 -5.55
N PHE A 111 -3.32 -5.23 -6.10
CA PHE A 111 -2.27 -5.34 -7.11
C PHE A 111 -2.60 -4.57 -8.39
N TYR A 112 -3.79 -4.76 -8.96
CA TYR A 112 -4.19 -4.11 -10.21
C TYR A 112 -4.27 -2.60 -10.08
N GLU A 113 -4.81 -2.11 -8.96
CA GLU A 113 -4.76 -0.68 -8.67
C GLU A 113 -3.32 -0.17 -8.60
N SER A 114 -2.43 -0.91 -7.94
CA SER A 114 -1.04 -0.48 -7.72
C SER A 114 -0.22 -0.37 -9.01
N ILE A 115 -0.56 -1.15 -10.05
CA ILE A 115 0.10 -1.09 -11.37
C ILE A 115 -0.56 -0.06 -12.30
N GLY A 116 -1.57 0.67 -11.81
CA GLY A 116 -2.20 1.77 -12.52
C GLY A 116 -3.45 1.43 -13.32
N ILE A 117 -4.09 0.28 -13.07
CA ILE A 117 -5.44 0.02 -13.62
C ILE A 117 -6.44 0.92 -12.89
N ASN A 118 -7.37 1.54 -13.63
CA ASN A 118 -8.39 2.38 -13.04
C ASN A 118 -9.27 1.57 -12.09
N TYR A 119 -9.50 2.05 -10.87
CA TYR A 119 -10.29 1.35 -9.86
C TYR A 119 -11.68 0.89 -10.37
N ASN A 120 -12.33 1.68 -11.22
CA ASN A 120 -13.65 1.34 -11.77
C ASN A 120 -13.61 0.21 -12.81
N GLU A 121 -12.43 -0.08 -13.37
CA GLU A 121 -12.22 -1.11 -14.39
C GLU A 121 -11.70 -2.43 -13.78
N ILE A 122 -11.15 -2.38 -12.57
CA ILE A 122 -10.54 -3.54 -11.88
C ILE A 122 -11.45 -4.75 -11.88
N ASN A 123 -12.74 -4.56 -11.61
CA ASN A 123 -13.72 -5.66 -11.55
C ASN A 123 -13.78 -6.49 -12.85
N GLY A 124 -13.46 -5.90 -14.01
CA GLY A 124 -13.40 -6.60 -15.29
C GLY A 124 -12.15 -7.47 -15.46
N PHE A 125 -11.12 -7.25 -14.66
CA PHE A 125 -9.84 -7.98 -14.70
C PHE A 125 -9.70 -9.01 -13.57
N LEU A 126 -10.61 -9.00 -12.60
CA LEU A 126 -10.51 -9.91 -11.45
C LEU A 126 -10.66 -11.37 -11.89
N PRO A 127 -9.75 -12.26 -11.46
CA PRO A 127 -9.90 -13.68 -11.69
C PRO A 127 -11.14 -14.21 -10.96
N ALA A 128 -11.94 -15.04 -11.65
CA ALA A 128 -13.10 -15.68 -11.05
C ALA A 128 -12.69 -16.62 -9.91
N ASN A 129 -13.34 -16.48 -8.75
CA ASN A 129 -13.14 -17.32 -7.56
C ASN A 129 -11.70 -17.34 -7.00
N LYS A 130 -10.89 -16.30 -7.23
CA LYS A 130 -9.56 -16.17 -6.63
C LYS A 130 -9.44 -14.82 -5.92
N PHE A 131 -8.78 -14.84 -4.77
CA PHE A 131 -8.59 -13.67 -3.93
C PHE A 131 -7.11 -13.43 -3.63
N PHE A 132 -6.25 -14.45 -3.71
CA PHE A 132 -4.85 -14.34 -3.31
C PHE A 132 -3.93 -14.42 -4.52
N LEU A 133 -2.89 -13.59 -4.56
CA LEU A 133 -1.89 -13.59 -5.63
C LEU A 133 -1.13 -14.92 -5.70
N SER A 134 -1.09 -15.68 -4.60
CA SER A 134 -0.52 -17.03 -4.58
C SER A 134 -1.34 -18.05 -5.37
N GLU A 135 -2.64 -17.82 -5.58
CA GLU A 135 -3.51 -18.69 -6.40
C GLU A 135 -3.31 -18.47 -7.91
N ASP A 136 -2.76 -17.31 -8.29
CA ASP A 136 -2.39 -17.00 -9.68
C ASP A 136 -1.26 -15.96 -9.75
N SER A 137 -0.03 -16.43 -9.57
CA SER A 137 1.14 -15.55 -9.51
C SER A 137 1.61 -15.07 -10.89
N ARG A 138 1.00 -15.51 -12.00
CA ARG A 138 1.48 -15.21 -13.36
C ARG A 138 1.58 -13.72 -13.61
N VAL A 139 0.53 -12.97 -13.26
CA VAL A 139 0.46 -11.52 -13.52
C VAL A 139 1.43 -10.75 -12.64
N LEU A 140 1.59 -11.18 -11.37
CA LEU A 140 2.59 -10.63 -10.46
C LEU A 140 4.02 -10.90 -10.99
N ASN A 141 4.32 -12.13 -11.40
CA ASN A 141 5.63 -12.51 -11.92
C ASN A 141 6.02 -11.72 -13.17
N VAL A 142 5.06 -11.49 -14.07
CA VAL A 142 5.27 -10.64 -15.27
C VAL A 142 5.57 -9.21 -14.85
N ALA A 143 4.79 -8.63 -13.93
CA ALA A 143 5.03 -7.27 -13.43
C ALA A 143 6.41 -7.14 -12.76
N CYS A 144 6.79 -8.11 -11.92
CA CYS A 144 8.12 -8.17 -11.29
C CYS A 144 9.25 -8.28 -12.33
N ALA A 145 9.09 -9.13 -13.34
CA ALA A 145 10.09 -9.28 -14.41
C ALA A 145 10.25 -7.98 -15.21
N LEU A 146 9.15 -7.38 -15.64
CA LEU A 146 9.14 -6.11 -16.37
C LEU A 146 9.76 -4.99 -15.53
N SER A 147 9.42 -4.91 -14.25
CA SER A 147 10.05 -3.96 -13.33
C SER A 147 11.57 -4.16 -13.23
N GLY A 148 12.04 -5.41 -13.22
CA GLY A 148 13.46 -5.74 -13.26
C GLY A 148 14.17 -5.31 -14.56
N PHE A 149 13.44 -5.21 -15.67
CA PHE A 149 13.93 -4.66 -16.95
C PHE A 149 13.81 -3.14 -17.04
N GLY A 150 13.38 -2.45 -15.98
CA GLY A 150 13.24 -1.00 -15.96
C GLY A 150 11.92 -0.47 -16.52
N PHE A 151 10.94 -1.34 -16.79
CA PHE A 151 9.58 -0.86 -17.06
C PHE A 151 9.01 -0.24 -15.78
N PRO A 152 8.30 0.89 -15.88
CA PRO A 152 7.73 1.54 -14.72
C PRO A 152 6.61 0.67 -14.13
N TRP A 153 6.51 0.61 -12.79
CA TRP A 153 5.48 -0.18 -12.11
C TRP A 153 4.09 0.41 -12.30
N ASN A 154 3.99 1.73 -12.33
CA ASN A 154 2.77 2.48 -12.63
C ASN A 154 2.97 3.33 -13.91
N ARG A 155 1.86 3.75 -14.52
CA ARG A 155 1.86 4.59 -15.73
C ARG A 155 2.53 5.94 -15.53
#